data_AF-A0A2E5F197-F1
#
_entry.id   AF-A0A2E5F197-F1
#
_cell.length_a   1.000
_cell.length_b   1.000
_cell.length_c   1.000
_cell.angle_alpha   90.00
_cell.angle_beta   90.00
_cell.angle_gamma   90.00
#
_symmetry.space_group_name_H-M   'P 1'
#
loop_
_entity.id
_entity.type
_entity.pdbx_description
1 polymer ?
#
loop_
_entity_poly.entity_id
_entity_poly.type
_entity_poly.pdbx_seq_one_letter_code
_entity_poly.pdbx_strand_id
1 'polypeptide(L)'
;MNNYETIEITKDDFLPYLHWCLIKFQNDPSSRRGIGGVNHKIGGFIDRFANQCVNWIIFNHLLREEKFKVDPDYFFYKEKSAKKCADVIGLKGENGIVPLTHFNKTEWVHINKAPFIEVKTLRKDQQIAHLGLTQYHDDNYFVYVESEFDELYLFNLIEGFLERDFDMSMNEIYVKDNSDNIILTPKVEKPNKIASIRLMGVYKGIDLKEHNLEFPMGKNPRYIASVDKINEEDTINFNKFQSTKIKDDRFIYDPLEERLNEWLPIYTKSNSIKMIHKERKTKGYLFIEVEEPCFLNEYKLEKGFYRINFKVLDRSGKETEIFNHKSVYDKVNHHYSVFPNDRTDELLEELKLFYYA
;
A
#
# COMPACT_ATOMS: atom_id res chain seq x y z
N MET A 1 8.36 22.08 7.53
CA MET A 1 9.00 20.83 7.09
C MET A 1 7.95 19.98 6.42
N ASN A 2 8.31 19.19 5.40
CA ASN A 2 7.33 18.40 4.65
C ASN A 2 7.20 17.01 5.30
N ASN A 3 6.05 16.66 5.86
CA ASN A 3 5.80 15.33 6.45
C ASN A 3 5.63 14.24 5.39
N TYR A 4 5.46 14.62 4.12
CA TYR A 4 5.19 13.71 3.00
C TYR A 4 6.39 13.60 2.05
N GLU A 5 7.59 13.94 2.51
CA GLU A 5 8.81 13.73 1.73
C GLU A 5 9.17 12.24 1.64
N THR A 6 9.86 11.86 0.57
CA THR A 6 10.36 10.50 0.40
C THR A 6 11.59 10.28 1.28
N ILE A 7 11.58 9.20 2.04
CA ILE A 7 12.64 8.78 2.95
C ILE A 7 13.29 7.52 2.36
N GLU A 8 14.61 7.52 2.25
CA GLU A 8 15.36 6.30 1.91
C GLU A 8 15.51 5.42 3.15
N ILE A 9 15.22 4.12 3.02
CA ILE A 9 15.57 3.14 4.04
C ILE A 9 17.02 2.74 3.81
N THR A 10 17.88 3.07 4.77
CA THR A 10 19.29 2.70 4.71
C THR A 10 19.50 1.26 5.17
N LYS A 11 20.72 0.76 4.98
CA LYS A 11 21.15 -0.53 5.55
C LYS A 11 20.98 -0.55 7.08
N ASP A 12 21.35 0.53 7.76
CA ASP A 12 21.30 0.63 9.22
C ASP A 12 19.86 0.64 9.75
N ASP A 13 18.92 1.22 8.99
CA ASP A 13 17.50 1.17 9.34
C ASP A 13 16.92 -0.25 9.24
N PHE A 14 17.37 -1.03 8.25
CA PHE A 14 16.84 -2.36 7.95
C PHE A 14 17.50 -3.49 8.76
N LEU A 15 18.76 -3.36 9.14
CA LEU A 15 19.52 -4.41 9.84
C LEU A 15 18.86 -4.90 11.16
N PRO A 16 18.35 -4.03 12.05
CA PRO A 16 17.66 -4.48 13.26
C PRO A 16 16.45 -5.38 12.96
N TYR A 17 15.71 -5.04 11.91
CA TYR A 17 14.58 -5.83 11.44
C TYR A 17 15.02 -7.18 10.88
N LEU A 18 16.03 -7.20 10.01
CA LEU A 18 16.56 -8.43 9.44
C LEU A 18 17.02 -9.39 10.55
N HIS A 19 17.75 -8.85 11.55
CA HIS A 19 18.20 -9.62 12.71
C HIS A 19 17.02 -10.25 13.47
N TRP A 20 15.97 -9.47 13.75
CA TRP A 20 14.76 -9.99 14.37
C TRP A 20 14.10 -11.10 13.54
N CYS A 21 14.02 -10.95 12.22
CA CYS A 21 13.46 -11.97 11.34
C CYS A 21 14.25 -13.29 11.37
N LEU A 22 15.59 -13.21 11.37
CA LEU A 22 16.45 -14.39 11.45
C LEU A 22 16.23 -15.15 12.76
N ILE A 23 16.24 -14.43 13.90
CA ILE A 23 15.98 -15.03 15.21
C ILE A 23 14.57 -15.63 15.27
N LYS A 24 13.56 -14.90 14.78
CA LYS A 24 12.16 -15.36 14.79
C LYS A 24 11.98 -16.63 13.97
N PHE A 25 12.49 -16.64 12.75
CA PHE A 25 12.38 -17.79 11.85
C PHE A 25 13.10 -19.03 12.39
N GLN A 26 14.23 -18.83 13.08
CA GLN A 26 14.97 -19.90 13.74
C GLN A 26 14.18 -20.51 14.91
N ASN A 27 13.65 -19.66 15.80
CA ASN A 27 13.11 -20.07 17.09
C ASN A 27 11.59 -20.34 17.11
N ASP A 28 10.83 -19.82 16.14
CA ASP A 28 9.38 -20.04 16.03
C ASP A 28 9.05 -20.85 14.76
N PRO A 29 8.85 -22.18 14.88
CA PRO A 29 8.46 -23.01 13.74
C PRO A 29 7.15 -22.57 13.07
N SER A 30 6.26 -21.87 13.77
CA SER A 30 5.01 -21.37 13.18
C SER A 30 5.26 -20.26 12.15
N SER A 31 6.38 -19.54 12.26
CA SER A 31 6.84 -18.55 11.28
C SER A 31 7.20 -19.18 9.92
N ARG A 32 7.35 -20.51 9.86
CA ARG A 32 7.57 -21.26 8.61
C ARG A 32 6.26 -21.56 7.87
N ARG A 33 5.09 -21.35 8.48
CA ARG A 33 3.79 -21.56 7.81
C ARG A 33 3.51 -20.36 6.91
N GLY A 34 3.55 -20.58 5.60
CA GLY A 34 3.21 -19.57 4.61
C GLY A 34 1.72 -19.42 4.38
N ILE A 35 1.39 -18.54 3.44
CA ILE A 35 0.03 -18.33 2.96
C ILE A 35 -0.30 -19.45 1.96
N GLY A 36 -1.51 -20.01 2.03
CA GLY A 36 -1.96 -21.07 1.09
C GLY A 36 -1.46 -22.48 1.40
N GLY A 37 -0.94 -22.74 2.60
CA GLY A 37 -0.52 -24.09 3.03
C GLY A 37 0.90 -24.49 2.59
N VAL A 38 1.65 -23.59 1.94
CA VAL A 38 3.05 -23.78 1.58
C VAL A 38 3.95 -23.27 2.72
N ASN A 39 5.03 -23.97 3.04
CA ASN A 39 5.98 -23.49 4.04
C ASN A 39 6.91 -22.43 3.46
N HIS A 40 7.04 -21.29 4.14
CA HIS A 40 8.05 -20.28 3.83
C HIS A 40 9.45 -20.82 4.11
N LYS A 41 10.39 -20.49 3.21
CA LYS A 41 11.82 -20.44 3.52
C LYS A 41 12.16 -19.03 4.01
N ILE A 42 13.39 -18.84 4.50
CA ILE A 42 13.78 -17.58 5.15
C ILE A 42 13.54 -16.35 4.27
N GLY A 43 13.86 -16.41 2.96
CA GLY A 43 13.62 -15.29 2.04
C GLY A 43 12.16 -14.85 2.01
N GLY A 44 11.23 -15.78 1.75
CA GLY A 44 9.79 -15.45 1.74
C GLY A 44 9.24 -15.03 3.12
N PHE A 45 9.91 -15.38 4.23
CA PHE A 45 9.57 -14.83 5.54
C PHE A 45 10.04 -13.38 5.70
N ILE A 46 11.25 -13.06 5.25
CA ILE A 46 11.77 -11.68 5.25
C ILE A 46 10.83 -10.80 4.41
N ASP A 47 10.51 -11.19 3.18
CA ASP A 47 9.67 -10.37 2.29
C ASP A 47 8.26 -10.14 2.86
N ARG A 48 7.65 -11.19 3.46
CA ARG A 48 6.32 -11.08 4.07
C ARG A 48 6.28 -10.05 5.20
N PHE A 49 7.35 -9.94 5.97
CA PHE A 49 7.39 -9.09 7.16
C PHE A 49 8.16 -7.79 6.93
N ALA A 50 8.77 -7.56 5.76
CA ALA A 50 9.66 -6.42 5.49
C ALA A 50 8.99 -5.08 5.82
N ASN A 51 7.67 -4.99 5.59
CA ASN A 51 6.87 -3.80 5.91
C ASN A 51 6.84 -3.44 7.40
N GLN A 52 7.20 -4.34 8.32
CA GLN A 52 7.24 -4.02 9.75
C GLN A 52 8.25 -2.90 10.05
N CYS A 53 9.37 -2.82 9.31
CA CYS A 53 10.33 -1.73 9.51
C CYS A 53 9.79 -0.35 9.14
N VAL A 54 8.82 -0.31 8.24
CA VAL A 54 8.15 0.93 7.85
C VAL A 54 7.49 1.59 9.06
N ASN A 55 6.94 0.80 9.99
CA ASN A 55 6.21 1.27 11.17
C ASN A 55 7.05 2.24 12.01
N TRP A 56 8.31 1.93 12.34
CA TRP A 56 9.12 2.85 13.15
C TRP A 56 9.87 3.87 12.32
N ILE A 57 10.29 3.55 11.09
CA ILE A 57 11.05 4.49 10.24
C ILE A 57 10.17 5.70 9.91
N ILE A 58 8.90 5.48 9.53
CA ILE A 58 8.00 6.58 9.20
C ILE A 58 7.76 7.49 10.40
N PHE A 59 7.52 6.91 11.58
CA PHE A 59 7.24 7.70 12.77
C PHE A 59 8.47 8.40 13.32
N ASN A 60 9.66 7.79 13.25
CA ASN A 60 10.90 8.46 13.64
C ASN A 60 11.16 9.68 12.75
N HIS A 61 10.79 9.62 11.48
CA HIS A 61 10.82 10.78 10.60
C HIS A 61 9.77 11.83 11.00
N LEU A 62 8.52 11.42 11.25
CA LEU A 62 7.46 12.36 11.66
C LEU A 62 7.75 13.04 13.01
N LEU A 63 8.44 12.35 13.91
CA LEU A 63 8.84 12.81 15.24
C LEU A 63 10.29 13.33 15.29
N ARG A 64 10.92 13.64 14.15
CA ARG A 64 12.35 14.01 14.08
C ARG A 64 12.76 15.25 14.89
N GLU A 65 11.80 16.14 15.15
CA GLU A 65 12.00 17.33 15.98
C GLU A 65 11.73 17.07 17.47
N GLU A 66 11.19 15.89 17.81
CA GLU A 66 10.89 15.51 19.17
C GLU A 66 12.07 14.80 19.84
N LYS A 67 12.11 14.86 21.17
CA LYS A 67 13.12 14.17 21.99
C LYS A 67 12.80 12.70 22.25
N PHE A 68 11.80 12.18 21.56
CA PHE A 68 11.33 10.81 21.68
C PHE A 68 11.03 10.24 20.30
N LYS A 69 11.02 8.92 20.23
CA LYS A 69 10.76 8.16 19.01
C LYS A 69 9.87 6.98 19.31
N VAL A 70 9.40 6.28 18.28
CA VAL A 70 8.67 5.03 18.48
C VAL A 70 9.61 3.96 19.06
N ASP A 71 9.10 3.19 20.02
CA ASP A 71 9.75 1.99 20.54
C ASP A 71 9.25 0.77 19.75
N PRO A 72 10.07 0.14 18.88
CA PRO A 72 9.62 -0.94 18.01
C PRO A 72 9.21 -2.20 18.79
N ASP A 73 8.18 -2.90 18.31
CA ASP A 73 7.84 -4.23 18.84
C ASP A 73 8.83 -5.30 18.34
N TYR A 74 9.71 -5.74 19.23
CA TYR A 74 10.60 -6.87 18.99
C TYR A 74 10.24 -8.12 19.82
N PHE A 75 9.05 -8.18 20.43
CA PHE A 75 8.65 -9.32 21.25
C PHE A 75 8.47 -10.61 20.44
N PHE A 76 8.74 -11.74 21.10
CA PHE A 76 8.49 -13.08 20.57
C PHE A 76 7.30 -13.71 21.29
N TYR A 77 6.23 -13.98 20.54
CA TYR A 77 4.97 -14.48 21.06
C TYR A 77 4.89 -16.01 20.95
N LYS A 78 4.26 -16.66 21.93
CA LYS A 78 3.92 -18.10 21.83
C LYS A 78 2.73 -18.27 20.88
N GLU A 79 2.61 -19.44 20.24
CA GLU A 79 1.56 -19.68 19.23
C GLU A 79 0.12 -19.42 19.74
N LYS A 80 -0.10 -19.56 21.06
CA LYS A 80 -1.41 -19.41 21.73
C LYS A 80 -1.73 -18.01 22.28
N SER A 81 -0.82 -17.03 22.22
CA SER A 81 -1.14 -15.66 22.66
C SER A 81 -1.88 -14.88 21.59
N ALA A 82 -2.69 -13.88 21.99
CA ALA A 82 -3.33 -12.97 21.04
C ALA A 82 -2.26 -12.28 20.18
N LYS A 83 -2.40 -12.41 18.85
CA LYS A 83 -1.42 -11.92 17.87
C LYS A 83 -1.76 -10.53 17.30
N LYS A 84 -2.89 -9.94 17.70
CA LYS A 84 -3.31 -8.62 17.22
C LYS A 84 -2.87 -7.57 18.26
N CYS A 85 -1.91 -6.74 17.88
CA CYS A 85 -1.43 -5.58 18.60
C CYS A 85 -1.49 -4.37 17.64
N ALA A 86 -1.51 -3.16 18.19
CA ALA A 86 -1.25 -1.96 17.40
C ALA A 86 0.16 -2.03 16.78
N ASP A 87 0.34 -1.40 15.62
CA ASP A 87 1.63 -1.35 14.93
C ASP A 87 2.67 -0.46 15.65
N VAL A 88 2.19 0.45 16.51
CA VAL A 88 3.00 1.30 17.39
C VAL A 88 2.58 1.05 18.84
N ILE A 89 3.49 0.50 19.65
CA ILE A 89 3.18 0.02 21.00
C ILE A 89 3.65 0.94 22.12
N GLY A 90 4.57 1.85 21.84
CA GLY A 90 5.19 2.71 22.85
C GLY A 90 6.09 3.78 22.23
N LEU A 91 6.44 4.75 23.07
CA LEU A 91 7.34 5.86 22.78
C LEU A 91 8.54 5.79 23.72
N LYS A 92 9.73 6.14 23.23
CA LYS A 92 10.98 6.10 23.99
C LYS A 92 11.77 7.38 23.77
N GLY A 93 12.17 8.02 24.87
CA GLY A 93 13.01 9.23 24.85
C GLY A 93 13.72 9.46 26.18
N GLU A 94 14.11 10.70 26.44
CA GLU A 94 14.87 11.10 27.65
C GLU A 94 14.14 10.73 28.96
N ASN A 95 12.81 10.79 28.98
CA ASN A 95 11.98 10.47 30.15
C ASN A 95 11.73 8.96 30.34
N GLY A 96 12.37 8.11 29.54
CA GLY A 96 12.16 6.67 29.53
C GLY A 96 11.14 6.23 28.49
N ILE A 97 10.44 5.12 28.80
CA ILE A 97 9.48 4.47 27.90
C ILE A 97 8.06 4.80 28.36
N VAL A 98 7.25 5.33 27.45
CA VAL A 98 5.82 5.60 27.62
C VAL A 98 5.04 4.59 26.76
N PRO A 99 4.43 3.54 27.37
CA PRO A 99 3.67 2.55 26.61
C PRO A 99 2.37 3.16 26.09
N LEU A 100 1.96 2.80 24.86
CA LEU A 100 0.61 3.05 24.33
C LEU A 100 -0.29 1.82 24.52
N THR A 101 0.32 0.64 24.56
CA THR A 101 -0.36 -0.65 24.76
C THR A 101 0.54 -1.53 25.64
N HIS A 102 -0.03 -2.38 26.49
CA HIS A 102 0.71 -3.37 27.25
C HIS A 102 0.18 -4.78 27.03
N PHE A 103 1.06 -5.78 27.09
CA PHE A 103 0.66 -7.18 27.02
C PHE A 103 0.33 -7.72 28.41
N ASN A 104 -0.93 -8.11 28.64
CA ASN A 104 -1.39 -8.70 29.89
C ASN A 104 -1.68 -10.19 29.70
N LYS A 105 -0.69 -11.04 30.04
CA LYS A 105 -0.71 -12.51 30.01
C LYS A 105 -0.99 -13.15 28.64
N THR A 106 -2.16 -12.87 28.07
CA THR A 106 -2.67 -13.47 26.84
C THR A 106 -3.13 -12.46 25.81
N GLU A 107 -3.31 -11.19 26.19
CA GLU A 107 -3.88 -10.16 25.31
C GLU A 107 -3.12 -8.83 25.37
N TRP A 108 -3.23 -8.07 24.28
CA TRP A 108 -2.78 -6.69 24.21
C TRP A 108 -3.90 -5.77 24.71
N VAL A 109 -3.58 -4.94 25.70
CA VAL A 109 -4.51 -4.00 26.33
C VAL A 109 -4.04 -2.58 26.02
N HIS A 110 -4.86 -1.85 25.30
CA HIS A 110 -4.58 -0.47 24.94
C HIS A 110 -4.76 0.46 26.14
N ILE A 111 -3.84 1.42 26.30
CA ILE A 111 -3.93 2.37 27.40
C ILE A 111 -5.04 3.38 27.09
N ASN A 112 -5.86 3.67 28.09
CA ASN A 112 -6.96 4.61 27.93
C ASN A 112 -6.43 5.99 27.47
N LYS A 113 -7.08 6.57 26.45
CA LYS A 113 -6.70 7.83 25.79
C LYS A 113 -5.37 7.81 25.02
N ALA A 114 -4.65 6.70 24.98
CA ALA A 114 -3.54 6.57 24.04
C ALA A 114 -4.09 6.51 22.61
N PRO A 115 -3.36 6.99 21.60
CA PRO A 115 -3.72 6.75 20.21
C PRO A 115 -3.46 5.29 19.82
N PHE A 116 -4.47 4.64 19.24
CA PHE A 116 -4.32 3.32 18.61
C PHE A 116 -3.94 3.51 17.14
N ILE A 117 -2.81 2.94 16.73
CA ILE A 117 -2.20 3.20 15.42
C ILE A 117 -2.05 1.90 14.63
N GLU A 118 -2.56 1.91 13.40
CA GLU A 118 -2.44 0.86 12.41
C GLU A 118 -1.74 1.42 11.17
N VAL A 119 -0.64 0.80 10.75
CA VAL A 119 0.13 1.23 9.58
C VAL A 119 -0.26 0.38 8.38
N LYS A 120 -0.73 1.03 7.32
CA LYS A 120 -1.11 0.39 6.05
C LYS A 120 -0.05 0.71 5.00
N THR A 121 0.88 -0.22 4.85
CA THR A 121 1.93 -0.12 3.84
C THR A 121 1.40 -0.57 2.48
N LEU A 122 1.48 0.30 1.48
CA LEU A 122 1.07 0.05 0.10
C LEU A 122 2.31 0.10 -0.80
N ARG A 123 2.45 -0.84 -1.73
CA ARG A 123 3.54 -0.75 -2.72
C ARG A 123 3.31 0.42 -3.67
N LYS A 124 4.38 0.97 -4.24
CA LYS A 124 4.31 2.03 -5.25
C LYS A 124 3.45 1.65 -6.46
N ASP A 125 3.59 0.41 -6.94
CA ASP A 125 2.86 -0.15 -8.09
C ASP A 125 1.41 -0.57 -7.78
N GLN A 126 1.04 -0.63 -6.50
CA GLN A 126 -0.30 -1.02 -6.05
C GLN A 126 -1.30 0.13 -6.26
N GLN A 127 -2.48 -0.17 -6.82
CA GLN A 127 -3.52 0.83 -7.17
C GLN A 127 -4.66 0.92 -6.15
N ILE A 128 -4.80 -0.09 -5.29
CA ILE A 128 -5.94 -0.25 -4.38
C ILE A 128 -5.42 -0.29 -2.95
N ALA A 129 -6.13 0.39 -2.07
CA ALA A 129 -5.98 0.27 -0.64
C ALA A 129 -7.18 -0.51 -0.08
N HIS A 130 -6.92 -1.39 0.89
CA HIS A 130 -7.92 -2.23 1.52
C HIS A 130 -7.70 -2.35 3.02
N LEU A 131 -8.77 -2.56 3.75
CA LEU A 131 -8.76 -2.80 5.18
C LEU A 131 -9.80 -3.86 5.54
N GLY A 132 -9.38 -4.92 6.22
CA GLY A 132 -10.30 -5.92 6.76
C GLY A 132 -11.15 -5.34 7.87
N LEU A 133 -12.46 -5.63 7.89
CA LEU A 133 -13.35 -5.15 8.95
C LEU A 133 -12.94 -5.66 10.35
N THR A 134 -12.18 -6.75 10.43
CA THR A 134 -11.64 -7.25 11.70
C THR A 134 -10.46 -6.47 12.25
N GLN A 135 -9.97 -5.46 11.51
CA GLN A 135 -8.95 -4.49 11.92
C GLN A 135 -9.55 -3.08 12.08
N TYR A 136 -10.83 -2.90 11.77
CA TYR A 136 -11.49 -1.61 11.71
C TYR A 136 -12.08 -1.21 13.07
N HIS A 137 -11.78 0.00 13.53
CA HIS A 137 -12.46 0.68 14.63
C HIS A 137 -12.50 2.18 14.36
N ASP A 138 -13.61 2.84 14.72
CA ASP A 138 -13.88 4.26 14.41
C ASP A 138 -12.78 5.20 14.93
N ASP A 139 -12.30 4.94 16.16
CA ASP A 139 -11.37 5.82 16.87
C ASP A 139 -9.88 5.58 16.52
N ASN A 140 -9.58 4.50 15.80
CA ASN A 140 -8.20 4.14 15.43
C ASN A 140 -7.65 5.09 14.37
N TYR A 141 -6.35 5.34 14.43
CA TYR A 141 -5.59 5.97 13.37
C TYR A 141 -5.07 4.94 12.38
N PHE A 142 -5.30 5.21 11.10
CA PHE A 142 -4.77 4.45 9.98
C PHE A 142 -3.76 5.30 9.23
N VAL A 143 -2.50 4.90 9.30
CA VAL A 143 -1.36 5.61 8.69
C VAL A 143 -1.03 4.92 7.39
N TYR A 144 -1.32 5.57 6.27
CA TYR A 144 -1.00 5.03 4.95
C TYR A 144 0.40 5.43 4.53
N VAL A 145 1.22 4.45 4.21
CA VAL A 145 2.61 4.65 3.81
C VAL A 145 2.84 3.97 2.46
N GLU A 146 3.33 4.72 1.50
CA GLU A 146 3.81 4.17 0.24
C GLU A 146 5.23 3.62 0.44
N SER A 147 5.51 2.44 -0.11
CA SER A 147 6.82 1.80 -0.06
C SER A 147 7.26 1.30 -1.44
N GLU A 148 8.56 1.35 -1.69
CA GLU A 148 9.22 0.83 -2.88
C GLU A 148 10.52 0.15 -2.44
N PHE A 149 10.45 -1.16 -2.18
CA PHE A 149 11.64 -2.00 -2.00
C PHE A 149 12.25 -2.30 -3.36
N ASP A 150 13.57 -2.20 -3.46
CA ASP A 150 14.30 -2.64 -4.64
C ASP A 150 14.19 -4.17 -4.77
N GLU A 151 13.98 -4.72 -5.96
CA GLU A 151 13.81 -6.16 -6.16
C GLU A 151 15.04 -6.98 -5.71
N LEU A 152 16.22 -6.35 -5.71
CA LEU A 152 17.48 -6.97 -5.34
C LEU A 152 17.99 -6.51 -3.96
N TYR A 153 17.19 -5.80 -3.16
CA TYR A 153 17.64 -5.11 -1.93
C TYR A 153 18.51 -5.96 -0.99
N LEU A 154 18.26 -7.28 -0.89
CA LEU A 154 19.07 -8.19 -0.07
C LEU A 154 20.53 -8.27 -0.48
N PHE A 155 20.87 -7.97 -1.75
CA PHE A 155 22.24 -7.97 -2.26
C PHE A 155 23.08 -6.89 -1.57
N ASN A 156 22.47 -5.79 -1.12
CA ASN A 156 23.15 -4.75 -0.32
C ASN A 156 23.49 -5.21 1.11
N LEU A 157 22.94 -6.35 1.55
CA LEU A 157 23.17 -6.91 2.88
C LEU A 157 24.19 -8.06 2.86
N ILE A 158 24.45 -8.65 1.70
CA ILE A 158 25.38 -9.77 1.53
C ILE A 158 26.69 -9.25 0.94
N GLU A 159 27.59 -8.80 1.81
CA GLU A 159 28.91 -8.32 1.41
C GLU A 159 29.86 -9.45 1.05
N GLY A 160 30.65 -9.27 -0.03
CA GLY A 160 31.77 -10.14 -0.35
C GLY A 160 31.37 -11.51 -0.91
N PHE A 161 30.08 -11.79 -1.14
CA PHE A 161 29.62 -13.05 -1.74
C PHE A 161 29.52 -12.95 -3.26
N LEU A 162 28.96 -11.85 -3.77
CA LEU A 162 28.79 -11.62 -5.21
C LEU A 162 30.11 -11.28 -5.90
N GLU A 163 31.10 -10.83 -5.13
CA GLU A 163 32.46 -10.57 -5.57
C GLU A 163 33.33 -11.85 -5.60
N ARG A 164 32.81 -12.98 -5.12
CA ARG A 164 33.53 -14.25 -5.22
C ARG A 164 33.45 -14.77 -6.64
N ASP A 165 34.61 -15.06 -7.19
CA ASP A 165 34.71 -15.75 -8.47
C ASP A 165 34.54 -17.27 -8.22
N PHE A 166 33.37 -17.77 -8.59
CA PHE A 166 33.11 -19.20 -8.67
C PHE A 166 33.23 -19.61 -10.13
N ASP A 167 33.92 -20.72 -10.41
CA ASP A 167 33.91 -21.30 -11.73
C ASP A 167 32.51 -21.81 -12.07
N MET A 168 31.74 -20.94 -12.73
CA MET A 168 30.41 -21.23 -13.29
C MET A 168 30.50 -21.52 -14.79
N SER A 169 31.70 -21.81 -15.32
CA SER A 169 31.86 -22.15 -16.73
C SER A 169 31.17 -23.48 -17.04
N MET A 170 30.55 -23.55 -18.22
CA MET A 170 29.89 -24.76 -18.73
C MET A 170 30.54 -25.13 -20.06
N ASN A 171 30.71 -26.44 -20.30
CA ASN A 171 31.36 -26.90 -21.51
C ASN A 171 30.55 -26.52 -22.76
N GLU A 172 31.18 -25.80 -23.69
CA GLU A 172 30.55 -25.33 -24.93
C GLU A 172 30.05 -26.48 -25.84
N ILE A 173 30.49 -27.72 -25.62
CA ILE A 173 29.97 -28.90 -26.33
C ILE A 173 28.45 -29.08 -26.20
N TYR A 174 27.84 -28.51 -25.15
CA TYR A 174 26.39 -28.51 -24.96
C TYR A 174 25.65 -27.49 -25.84
N VAL A 175 26.36 -26.59 -26.53
CA VAL A 175 25.81 -25.51 -27.33
C VAL A 175 26.29 -25.64 -28.79
N LYS A 176 25.39 -26.07 -29.67
CA LYS A 176 25.69 -26.24 -31.11
C LYS A 176 25.48 -24.98 -31.93
N ASP A 177 24.51 -24.16 -31.55
CA ASP A 177 24.21 -22.84 -32.11
C ASP A 177 23.48 -22.04 -31.03
N ASN A 178 23.93 -20.82 -30.79
CA ASN A 178 23.37 -19.92 -29.80
C ASN A 178 23.61 -18.46 -30.16
N SER A 179 23.26 -18.08 -31.38
CA SER A 179 23.33 -16.67 -31.79
C SER A 179 22.49 -15.73 -30.91
N ASP A 180 21.39 -16.22 -30.30
CA ASP A 180 20.36 -15.33 -29.73
C ASP A 180 19.83 -15.69 -28.32
N ASN A 181 20.23 -16.79 -27.66
CA ASN A 181 19.46 -17.32 -26.51
C ASN A 181 20.21 -17.51 -25.16
N ILE A 182 21.50 -17.88 -25.16
CA ILE A 182 22.29 -18.11 -23.93
C ILE A 182 23.16 -16.90 -23.67
N ILE A 183 22.96 -16.28 -22.52
CA ILE A 183 23.82 -15.23 -21.98
C ILE A 183 24.98 -15.92 -21.27
N LEU A 184 26.16 -15.85 -21.87
CA LEU A 184 27.40 -16.38 -21.29
C LEU A 184 27.87 -15.40 -20.20
N THR A 185 27.42 -15.66 -18.98
CA THR A 185 27.79 -14.96 -17.74
C THR A 185 27.43 -13.46 -17.69
N PRO A 186 26.19 -13.13 -17.27
CA PRO A 186 25.81 -11.72 -17.06
C PRO A 186 26.61 -11.09 -15.91
N LYS A 187 26.83 -9.78 -15.99
CA LYS A 187 27.37 -9.01 -14.87
C LYS A 187 26.31 -8.91 -13.76
N VAL A 188 26.74 -9.05 -12.51
CA VAL A 188 25.88 -8.79 -11.36
C VAL A 188 25.74 -7.29 -11.18
N GLU A 189 24.51 -6.80 -11.20
CA GLU A 189 24.20 -5.41 -10.84
C GLU A 189 23.92 -5.33 -9.33
N LYS A 190 24.49 -4.32 -8.67
CA LYS A 190 24.17 -4.01 -7.28
C LYS A 190 23.06 -2.96 -7.24
N PRO A 191 22.04 -3.14 -6.39
CA PRO A 191 20.97 -2.16 -6.27
C PRO A 191 21.47 -0.89 -5.56
N ASN A 192 20.93 0.26 -5.96
CA ASN A 192 21.36 1.55 -5.45
C ASN A 192 20.78 1.90 -4.06
N LYS A 193 19.72 1.21 -3.62
CA LYS A 193 19.03 1.44 -2.34
C LYS A 193 18.43 0.15 -1.80
N ILE A 194 18.04 0.14 -0.52
CA ILE A 194 17.22 -0.95 0.05
C ILE A 194 15.76 -0.72 -0.33
N ALA A 195 15.23 0.42 0.10
CA ALA A 195 13.87 0.82 -0.19
C ALA A 195 13.71 2.32 -0.05
N SER A 196 12.56 2.83 -0.46
CA SER A 196 12.10 4.17 -0.09
C SER A 196 10.67 4.10 0.43
N ILE A 197 10.34 4.97 1.38
CA ILE A 197 8.99 5.11 1.94
C ILE A 197 8.54 6.57 1.90
N ARG A 198 7.23 6.79 1.95
CA ARG A 198 6.64 8.12 2.01
C ARG A 198 5.29 8.08 2.72
N LEU A 199 5.04 9.02 3.62
CA LEU A 199 3.70 9.19 4.20
C LEU A 199 2.73 9.59 3.06
N MET A 200 1.61 8.87 2.96
CA MET A 200 0.52 9.25 2.08
C MET A 200 -0.49 10.13 2.81
N GLY A 201 -0.86 9.74 4.03
CA GLY A 201 -1.76 10.47 4.91
C GLY A 201 -2.13 9.65 6.15
N VAL A 202 -2.73 10.31 7.13
CA VAL A 202 -3.25 9.68 8.36
C VAL A 202 -4.74 9.93 8.44
N TYR A 203 -5.52 8.90 8.79
CA TYR A 203 -6.99 8.97 8.80
C TYR A 203 -7.57 8.30 10.02
N LYS A 204 -8.67 8.82 10.55
CA LYS A 204 -9.46 8.10 11.56
C LYS A 204 -10.32 7.03 10.90
N GLY A 205 -10.62 5.96 11.64
CA GLY A 205 -11.50 4.89 11.15
C GLY A 205 -12.86 5.41 10.69
N ILE A 206 -13.46 6.34 11.44
CA ILE A 206 -14.73 6.97 11.07
C ILE A 206 -14.69 7.59 9.66
N ASP A 207 -13.59 8.29 9.32
CA ASP A 207 -13.40 8.91 8.01
C ASP A 207 -13.22 7.85 6.91
N LEU A 208 -12.54 6.74 7.21
CA LEU A 208 -12.39 5.64 6.25
C LEU A 208 -13.75 5.02 5.88
N LYS A 209 -14.60 4.72 6.85
CA LYS A 209 -15.87 4.03 6.57
C LYS A 209 -16.81 4.85 5.70
N GLU A 210 -16.80 6.17 5.85
CA GLU A 210 -17.61 7.08 5.02
C GLU A 210 -17.15 7.09 3.55
N HIS A 211 -15.83 7.03 3.32
CA HIS A 211 -15.25 7.24 2.00
C HIS A 211 -14.99 5.94 1.22
N ASN A 212 -14.94 4.79 1.89
CA ASN A 212 -14.69 3.49 1.27
C ASN A 212 -15.99 2.77 0.90
N LEU A 213 -15.87 1.75 0.06
CA LEU A 213 -16.95 0.80 -0.22
C LEU A 213 -16.65 -0.54 0.45
N GLU A 214 -17.67 -1.14 1.05
CA GLU A 214 -17.59 -2.45 1.70
C GLU A 214 -17.88 -3.58 0.71
N PHE A 215 -17.04 -4.62 0.73
CA PHE A 215 -17.13 -5.78 -0.15
C PHE A 215 -17.21 -7.08 0.67
N PRO A 216 -18.36 -7.78 0.66
CA PRO A 216 -18.54 -9.02 1.43
C PRO A 216 -17.77 -10.18 0.80
N MET A 217 -17.37 -11.16 1.61
CA MET A 217 -16.58 -12.34 1.19
C MET A 217 -16.96 -12.88 -0.20
N GLY A 218 -15.97 -13.06 -1.08
CA GLY A 218 -16.15 -13.59 -2.44
C GLY A 218 -16.59 -12.56 -3.49
N LYS A 219 -16.81 -11.29 -3.13
CA LYS A 219 -17.05 -10.20 -4.09
C LYS A 219 -15.77 -9.48 -4.46
N ASN A 220 -15.45 -9.41 -5.75
CA ASN A 220 -14.19 -8.84 -6.22
C ASN A 220 -14.38 -7.40 -6.72
N PRO A 221 -13.66 -6.40 -6.15
CA PRO A 221 -13.73 -5.03 -6.64
C PRO A 221 -13.10 -4.87 -8.02
N ARG A 222 -13.74 -4.05 -8.85
CA ARG A 222 -13.22 -3.51 -10.10
C ARG A 222 -12.71 -2.10 -9.85
N TYR A 223 -11.55 -1.83 -10.41
CA TYR A 223 -10.84 -0.57 -10.22
C TYR A 223 -10.24 -0.12 -11.54
N ILE A 224 -9.99 1.18 -11.66
CA ILE A 224 -9.20 1.78 -12.74
C ILE A 224 -7.79 1.20 -12.69
N ALA A 225 -7.40 0.48 -13.74
CA ALA A 225 -6.07 -0.10 -13.90
C ALA A 225 -5.15 0.78 -14.73
N SER A 226 -5.70 1.47 -15.73
CA SER A 226 -4.98 2.48 -16.52
C SER A 226 -5.96 3.46 -17.16
N VAL A 227 -5.43 4.60 -17.59
CA VAL A 227 -6.13 5.59 -18.40
C VAL A 227 -5.26 5.91 -19.61
N ASP A 228 -5.72 5.54 -20.80
CA ASP A 228 -4.96 5.70 -22.03
C ASP A 228 -5.56 6.85 -22.85
N LYS A 229 -4.73 7.79 -23.31
CA LYS A 229 -5.16 8.83 -24.25
C LYS A 229 -5.36 8.21 -25.64
N ILE A 230 -6.46 8.55 -26.30
CA ILE A 230 -6.83 8.00 -27.61
C ILE A 230 -7.27 9.12 -28.56
N ASN A 231 -7.34 8.83 -29.85
CA ASN A 231 -7.98 9.74 -30.79
C ASN A 231 -9.50 9.59 -30.70
N GLU A 232 -10.20 10.63 -31.16
CA GLU A 232 -11.65 10.64 -31.24
C GLU A 232 -12.20 9.49 -32.12
N GLU A 233 -11.51 9.18 -33.22
CA GLU A 233 -11.84 8.08 -34.14
C GLU A 233 -11.69 6.69 -33.53
N ASP A 234 -10.83 6.55 -32.51
CA ASP A 234 -10.60 5.30 -31.77
C ASP A 234 -11.69 5.03 -30.71
N THR A 235 -12.65 5.95 -30.56
CA THR A 235 -13.79 5.80 -29.66
C THR A 235 -14.91 4.94 -30.29
N ILE A 236 -16.14 5.06 -29.78
CA ILE A 236 -17.31 4.39 -30.34
C ILE A 236 -17.78 5.19 -31.57
N ASN A 237 -17.99 4.51 -32.70
CA ASN A 237 -18.51 5.10 -33.94
C ASN A 237 -19.67 6.10 -33.68
N PHE A 238 -19.48 7.34 -34.16
CA PHE A 238 -20.31 8.52 -33.92
C PHE A 238 -21.81 8.30 -34.14
N ASN A 239 -22.19 7.38 -35.03
CA ASN A 239 -23.58 7.16 -35.39
C ASN A 239 -24.35 6.30 -34.38
N LYS A 240 -23.72 5.78 -33.31
CA LYS A 240 -24.33 4.82 -32.37
C LYS A 240 -23.98 5.03 -30.89
N PHE A 241 -23.41 6.17 -30.51
CA PHE A 241 -23.05 6.42 -29.11
C PHE A 241 -24.05 7.35 -28.40
N GLN A 242 -24.12 7.17 -27.09
CA GLN A 242 -24.75 8.07 -26.13
C GLN A 242 -23.63 8.74 -25.34
N SER A 243 -23.87 9.98 -24.93
CA SER A 243 -22.99 10.68 -23.99
C SER A 243 -23.75 11.00 -22.71
N THR A 244 -23.12 10.73 -21.57
CA THR A 244 -23.68 11.03 -20.25
C THR A 244 -22.70 11.92 -19.50
N LYS A 245 -23.12 13.14 -19.15
CA LYS A 245 -22.32 14.07 -18.37
C LYS A 245 -22.19 13.57 -16.92
N ILE A 246 -20.98 13.58 -16.37
CA ILE A 246 -20.72 13.27 -14.96
C ILE A 246 -20.99 14.52 -14.14
N LYS A 247 -21.98 14.48 -13.25
CA LYS A 247 -22.47 15.65 -12.50
C LYS A 247 -21.88 15.78 -11.10
N ASP A 248 -21.36 14.68 -10.55
CA ASP A 248 -20.87 14.60 -9.19
C ASP A 248 -19.35 14.45 -9.17
N ASP A 249 -18.70 14.96 -8.11
CA ASP A 249 -17.25 14.83 -7.93
C ASP A 249 -16.83 13.39 -7.57
N ARG A 250 -17.80 12.55 -7.18
CA ARG A 250 -17.65 11.13 -6.88
C ARG A 250 -18.77 10.36 -7.57
N PHE A 251 -18.45 9.37 -8.39
CA PHE A 251 -19.43 8.51 -9.04
C PHE A 251 -18.98 7.05 -9.08
N ILE A 252 -19.92 6.13 -9.31
CA ILE A 252 -19.64 4.70 -9.49
C ILE A 252 -20.01 4.32 -10.93
N TYR A 253 -19.06 3.72 -11.65
CA TYR A 253 -19.33 3.16 -12.97
C TYR A 253 -19.97 1.78 -12.84
N ASP A 254 -21.29 1.71 -12.89
CA ASP A 254 -22.04 0.44 -12.91
C ASP A 254 -22.69 0.23 -14.30
N PRO A 255 -22.02 -0.52 -15.21
CA PRO A 255 -22.47 -0.65 -16.59
C PRO A 255 -23.76 -1.46 -16.77
N LEU A 256 -24.15 -2.27 -15.78
CA LEU A 256 -25.32 -3.15 -15.85
C LEU A 256 -26.42 -2.76 -14.86
N GLU A 257 -26.26 -1.64 -14.14
CA GLU A 257 -27.17 -1.19 -13.07
C GLU A 257 -27.46 -2.29 -12.03
N GLU A 258 -26.51 -3.22 -11.86
CA GLU A 258 -26.70 -4.38 -10.98
C GLU A 258 -26.66 -3.94 -9.51
N ARG A 259 -26.19 -2.73 -9.21
CA ARG A 259 -25.96 -2.17 -7.87
C ARG A 259 -25.16 -3.10 -6.97
N LEU A 260 -24.32 -3.94 -7.58
CA LEU A 260 -23.63 -5.03 -6.88
C LEU A 260 -22.42 -4.59 -6.07
N ASN A 261 -22.20 -3.27 -5.92
CA ASN A 261 -20.99 -2.71 -5.32
C ASN A 261 -19.73 -3.40 -5.88
N GLU A 262 -19.66 -3.68 -7.18
CA GLU A 262 -18.49 -4.34 -7.78
C GLU A 262 -17.42 -3.35 -8.22
N TRP A 263 -17.64 -2.05 -8.04
CA TRP A 263 -16.84 -1.00 -8.68
C TRP A 263 -16.39 0.01 -7.64
N LEU A 264 -15.09 0.29 -7.60
CA LEU A 264 -14.56 1.35 -6.76
C LEU A 264 -15.03 2.72 -7.26
N PRO A 265 -15.22 3.68 -6.34
CA PRO A 265 -15.64 5.02 -6.72
C PRO A 265 -14.56 5.70 -7.56
N ILE A 266 -15.00 6.46 -8.55
CA ILE A 266 -14.18 7.31 -9.40
C ILE A 266 -14.42 8.75 -8.98
N TYR A 267 -13.33 9.49 -8.84
CA TYR A 267 -13.33 10.86 -8.37
C TYR A 267 -12.84 11.78 -9.47
N THR A 268 -13.55 12.87 -9.68
CA THR A 268 -13.20 13.85 -10.71
C THR A 268 -13.82 15.21 -10.39
N LYS A 269 -13.59 16.22 -11.25
CA LYS A 269 -14.30 17.49 -11.15
C LYS A 269 -15.68 17.35 -11.79
N SER A 270 -16.74 17.64 -11.05
CA SER A 270 -18.11 17.68 -11.57
C SER A 270 -18.19 18.49 -12.86
N ASN A 271 -18.97 17.97 -13.81
CA ASN A 271 -19.17 18.56 -15.12
C ASN A 271 -17.90 18.77 -15.97
N SER A 272 -16.76 18.15 -15.65
CA SER A 272 -15.54 18.22 -16.49
C SER A 272 -15.46 17.10 -17.54
N ILE A 273 -16.18 15.99 -17.31
CA ILE A 273 -16.10 14.77 -18.13
C ILE A 273 -17.49 14.34 -18.63
N LYS A 274 -17.53 13.85 -19.87
CA LYS A 274 -18.62 13.05 -20.43
C LYS A 274 -18.19 11.59 -20.58
N MET A 275 -19.03 10.67 -20.14
CA MET A 275 -18.93 9.26 -20.49
C MET A 275 -19.42 9.05 -21.92
N ILE A 276 -18.66 8.32 -22.72
CA ILE A 276 -19.03 7.90 -24.08
C ILE A 276 -19.31 6.41 -24.04
N HIS A 277 -20.53 6.01 -24.39
CA HIS A 277 -20.94 4.60 -24.34
C HIS A 277 -21.96 4.25 -25.42
N LYS A 278 -22.11 2.95 -25.72
CA LYS A 278 -23.25 2.44 -26.49
C LYS A 278 -24.47 2.35 -25.58
N GLU A 279 -25.60 1.89 -26.11
CA GLU A 279 -26.78 1.52 -25.31
C GLU A 279 -26.43 0.57 -24.16
N ARG A 280 -25.49 -0.35 -24.37
CA ARG A 280 -24.89 -1.20 -23.33
C ARG A 280 -23.47 -0.76 -23.01
N LYS A 281 -23.20 -0.47 -21.74
CA LYS A 281 -21.88 -0.14 -21.19
C LYS A 281 -21.05 -1.42 -20.99
N THR A 282 -19.72 -1.30 -20.94
CA THR A 282 -18.76 -2.41 -20.96
C THR A 282 -18.08 -2.62 -19.60
N LYS A 283 -17.97 -3.87 -19.11
CA LYS A 283 -17.29 -4.16 -17.83
C LYS A 283 -15.76 -4.01 -17.86
N GLY A 284 -15.14 -3.99 -19.04
CA GLY A 284 -13.68 -3.98 -19.17
C GLY A 284 -13.07 -2.59 -19.35
N TYR A 285 -13.85 -1.64 -19.86
CA TYR A 285 -13.37 -0.28 -20.14
C TYR A 285 -14.54 0.72 -20.20
N LEU A 286 -14.21 2.01 -20.08
CA LEU A 286 -15.10 3.14 -20.28
C LEU A 286 -14.39 4.18 -21.14
N PHE A 287 -15.03 4.67 -22.20
CA PHE A 287 -14.53 5.82 -22.94
C PHE A 287 -15.05 7.11 -22.30
N ILE A 288 -14.20 8.14 -22.26
CA ILE A 288 -14.56 9.45 -21.78
C ILE A 288 -14.07 10.55 -22.72
N GLU A 289 -14.80 11.66 -22.74
CA GLU A 289 -14.35 12.95 -23.26
C GLU A 289 -14.14 13.88 -22.07
N VAL A 290 -12.92 14.40 -21.96
CA VAL A 290 -12.55 15.44 -21.00
C VAL A 290 -12.78 16.78 -21.68
N GLU A 291 -13.76 17.54 -21.20
CA GLU A 291 -14.14 18.84 -21.75
C GLU A 291 -13.37 19.99 -21.11
N GLU A 292 -13.04 19.84 -19.82
CA GLU A 292 -12.18 20.73 -19.06
C GLU A 292 -11.02 19.94 -18.44
N PRO A 293 -9.77 20.44 -18.46
CA PRO A 293 -8.67 19.80 -17.76
C PRO A 293 -9.01 19.54 -16.29
N CYS A 294 -8.78 18.32 -15.84
CA CYS A 294 -9.17 17.86 -14.51
C CYS A 294 -8.27 16.71 -14.06
N PHE A 295 -8.47 16.28 -12.82
CA PHE A 295 -8.00 14.96 -12.40
C PHE A 295 -9.13 13.93 -12.53
N LEU A 296 -8.74 12.68 -12.74
CA LEU A 296 -9.59 11.51 -12.56
C LEU A 296 -8.81 10.58 -11.64
N ASN A 297 -9.20 10.53 -10.37
CA ASN A 297 -8.35 10.02 -9.29
C ASN A 297 -6.94 10.66 -9.36
N GLU A 298 -5.88 9.85 -9.51
CA GLU A 298 -4.49 10.29 -9.67
C GLU A 298 -4.14 10.79 -11.09
N TYR A 299 -4.96 10.50 -12.10
CA TYR A 299 -4.63 10.79 -13.48
C TYR A 299 -4.93 12.25 -13.80
N LYS A 300 -3.90 13.04 -14.10
CA LYS A 300 -4.07 14.40 -14.64
C LYS A 300 -4.45 14.29 -16.12
N LEU A 301 -5.65 14.77 -16.46
CA LEU A 301 -6.19 14.70 -17.80
C LEU A 301 -6.31 16.09 -18.42
N GLU A 302 -5.75 16.25 -19.61
CA GLU A 302 -6.00 17.42 -20.47
C GLU A 302 -7.23 17.19 -21.33
N LYS A 303 -7.76 18.27 -21.94
CA LYS A 303 -8.89 18.17 -22.87
C LYS A 303 -8.63 17.12 -23.98
N GLY A 304 -9.58 16.24 -24.23
CA GLY A 304 -9.47 15.17 -25.24
C GLY A 304 -10.20 13.89 -24.86
N PHE A 305 -9.90 12.81 -25.60
CA PHE A 305 -10.55 11.51 -25.45
C PHE A 305 -9.63 10.50 -24.76
N TYR A 306 -10.21 9.70 -23.87
CA TYR A 306 -9.48 8.69 -23.11
C TYR A 306 -10.27 7.39 -23.00
N ARG A 307 -9.52 6.29 -22.86
CA ARG A 307 -10.03 4.98 -22.50
C ARG A 307 -9.57 4.64 -21.09
N ILE A 308 -10.53 4.50 -20.18
CA ILE A 308 -10.32 3.98 -18.83
C ILE A 308 -10.40 2.46 -18.92
N ASN A 309 -9.33 1.75 -18.54
CA ASN A 309 -9.34 0.30 -18.45
C ASN A 309 -9.59 -0.14 -17.02
N PHE A 310 -10.45 -1.13 -16.85
CA PHE A 310 -10.78 -1.68 -15.54
C PHE A 310 -10.22 -3.08 -15.36
N LYS A 311 -9.75 -3.36 -14.14
CA LYS A 311 -9.30 -4.69 -13.74
C LYS A 311 -10.08 -5.15 -12.52
N VAL A 312 -10.27 -6.46 -12.41
CA VAL A 312 -10.84 -7.10 -11.23
C VAL A 312 -9.70 -7.42 -10.27
N LEU A 313 -9.82 -7.02 -9.02
CA LEU A 313 -8.97 -7.54 -7.94
C LEU A 313 -9.49 -8.92 -7.58
N ASP A 314 -8.82 -9.96 -8.05
CA ASP A 314 -9.15 -11.32 -7.65
C ASP A 314 -8.67 -11.57 -6.22
N ARG A 315 -9.61 -11.85 -5.31
CA ARG A 315 -9.30 -12.08 -3.90
C ARG A 315 -9.80 -13.45 -3.44
N SER A 316 -8.94 -14.10 -2.66
CA SER A 316 -9.28 -15.31 -1.90
C SER A 316 -9.70 -14.98 -0.45
N GLY A 317 -10.02 -13.71 -0.17
CA GLY A 317 -10.34 -13.22 1.16
C GLY A 317 -11.55 -13.92 1.77
N LYS A 318 -11.43 -14.32 3.03
CA LYS A 318 -12.49 -14.98 3.81
C LYS A 318 -13.22 -14.03 4.76
N GLU A 319 -13.01 -12.73 4.59
CA GLU A 319 -13.61 -11.69 5.41
C GLU A 319 -14.17 -10.57 4.54
N THR A 320 -15.01 -9.74 5.16
CA THR A 320 -15.47 -8.49 4.58
C THR A 320 -14.38 -7.43 4.74
N GLU A 321 -14.17 -6.66 3.68
CA GLU A 321 -13.12 -5.65 3.60
C GLU A 321 -13.71 -4.37 3.03
N ILE A 322 -13.16 -3.23 3.43
CA ILE A 322 -13.43 -1.94 2.82
C ILE A 322 -12.31 -1.60 1.82
N PHE A 323 -12.68 -1.02 0.69
CA PHE A 323 -11.76 -0.74 -0.41
C PHE A 323 -11.92 0.69 -0.94
N ASN A 324 -10.79 1.24 -1.39
CA ASN A 324 -10.77 2.42 -2.25
C ASN A 324 -9.51 2.44 -3.13
N HIS A 325 -9.48 3.36 -4.09
CA HIS A 325 -8.27 3.69 -4.81
C HIS A 325 -7.20 4.22 -3.85
N LYS A 326 -5.96 3.77 -4.03
CA LYS A 326 -4.81 4.22 -3.23
C LYS A 326 -4.67 5.74 -3.26
N SER A 327 -4.91 6.36 -4.41
CA SER A 327 -4.79 7.81 -4.63
C SER A 327 -5.68 8.67 -3.75
N VAL A 328 -6.79 8.13 -3.23
CA VAL A 328 -7.67 8.82 -2.28
C VAL A 328 -6.94 9.15 -0.97
N TYR A 329 -5.94 8.34 -0.63
CA TYR A 329 -5.15 8.50 0.58
C TYR A 329 -3.86 9.30 0.38
N ASP A 330 -3.58 9.78 -0.83
CA ASP A 330 -2.32 10.43 -1.15
C ASP A 330 -2.43 11.95 -1.12
N LYS A 331 -1.87 12.57 -0.09
CA LYS A 331 -1.93 14.02 0.13
C LYS A 331 -0.93 14.81 -0.71
N VAL A 332 0.03 14.15 -1.34
CA VAL A 332 0.98 14.79 -2.28
C VAL A 332 0.38 14.90 -3.68
N ASN A 333 -0.57 14.03 -4.01
CA ASN A 333 -1.33 14.09 -5.25
C ASN A 333 -2.46 15.12 -5.17
N HIS A 334 -3.25 15.22 -6.24
CA HIS A 334 -4.43 16.08 -6.24
C HIS A 334 -5.43 15.66 -5.15
N HIS A 335 -5.94 16.65 -4.42
CA HIS A 335 -6.87 16.44 -3.32
C HIS A 335 -8.24 17.02 -3.67
N TYR A 336 -9.27 16.16 -3.70
CA TYR A 336 -10.66 16.60 -3.78
C TYR A 336 -11.23 16.81 -2.38
N SER A 337 -12.18 17.74 -2.23
CA SER A 337 -12.90 17.95 -0.95
C SER A 337 -13.72 16.73 -0.52
N VAL A 338 -14.01 15.82 -1.43
CA VAL A 338 -14.70 14.54 -1.17
C VAL A 338 -13.75 13.42 -0.75
N PHE A 339 -12.47 13.71 -0.53
CA PHE A 339 -11.51 12.76 0.04
C PHE A 339 -11.50 12.86 1.57
N PRO A 340 -11.06 11.80 2.27
CA PRO A 340 -11.00 11.83 3.72
C PRO A 340 -10.01 12.90 4.23
N ASN A 341 -10.33 13.46 5.38
CA ASN A 341 -9.54 14.49 6.04
C ASN A 341 -8.22 13.91 6.55
N ASP A 342 -7.12 14.64 6.34
CA ASP A 342 -5.85 14.21 6.91
C ASP A 342 -5.80 14.57 8.39
N ARG A 343 -5.33 13.63 9.20
CA ARG A 343 -5.23 13.69 10.65
C ARG A 343 -3.77 13.60 11.12
N THR A 344 -2.81 13.86 10.22
CA THR A 344 -1.38 13.76 10.53
C THR A 344 -1.01 14.65 11.70
N ASP A 345 -1.34 15.94 11.65
CA ASP A 345 -1.00 16.87 12.73
C ASP A 345 -1.74 16.55 14.05
N GLU A 346 -3.00 16.08 13.95
CA GLU A 346 -3.80 15.62 15.09
C GLU A 346 -3.13 14.45 15.82
N LEU A 347 -2.71 13.42 15.08
CA LEU A 347 -2.00 12.27 15.63
C LEU A 347 -0.67 12.68 16.28
N LEU A 348 0.11 13.54 15.62
CA LEU A 348 1.39 13.98 16.16
C LEU A 348 1.22 14.77 17.46
N GLU A 349 0.22 15.64 17.53
CA GLU A 349 -0.09 16.37 18.76
C GLU A 349 -0.55 15.42 19.88
N GLU A 350 -1.41 14.44 19.59
CA GLU A 350 -1.82 13.45 20.59
C GLU A 350 -0.65 12.62 21.12
N LEU A 351 0.29 12.23 20.25
CA LEU A 351 1.50 11.51 20.67
C LEU A 351 2.39 12.37 21.58
N LYS A 352 2.54 13.67 21.29
CA LYS A 352 3.30 14.60 22.14
C LYS A 352 2.62 14.78 23.50
N LEU A 353 1.32 15.08 23.50
CA LEU A 353 0.55 15.25 24.72
C LEU A 353 0.62 14.01 25.60
N PHE A 354 0.56 12.82 25.00
CA PHE A 354 0.66 11.57 25.75
C PHE A 354 2.07 11.29 26.28
N TYR A 355 3.13 11.65 25.54
CA TYR A 355 4.51 11.45 25.98
C TYR A 355 4.93 12.39 27.12
N TYR A 356 4.45 13.64 27.10
CA TYR A 356 4.82 14.66 28.09
C TYR A 356 3.84 14.79 29.28
N ALA A 357 2.74 14.02 29.27
CA ALA A 357 1.82 13.89 30.41
C ALA A 357 2.44 13.04 31.53
#